data_AF-A0A5J4PVR9-F1
#
_entry.id   AF-A0A5J4PVR9-F1
#
_cell.length_a   1.000
_cell.length_b   1.000
_cell.length_c   1.000
_cell.angle_alpha   90.00
_cell.angle_beta   90.00
_cell.angle_gamma   90.00
#
_symmetry.space_group_name_H-M   'P 1'
#
loop_
_entity.id
_entity.type
_entity.pdbx_description
1 polymer ?
#
loop_
_entity_poly.entity_id
_entity_poly.type
_entity_poly.pdbx_seq_one_letter_code
_entity_poly.pdbx_strand_id
1 'polypeptide(L)'
;MKKAITSLLWVLFLIDGFSVFGQQPDTVKILAIGNSFSEDVLESYCYDIASVLDKPVALGDAYIGGCSLEKHWDNASNNLKVYSYRKIKGGIKTKYEQQALTDFVPDEDWDYITLQQVSQNSGLINTFFPYLTNLKQYVMDLY
;
A
#
# COMPACT_ATOMS: atom_id res chain seq x y z
N MET A 1 36.09 58.51 37.74
CA MET A 1 35.30 58.57 36.48
C MET A 1 34.51 57.26 36.36
N LYS A 2 33.18 57.37 36.30
CA LYS A 2 32.22 56.26 36.37
C LYS A 2 32.30 55.41 35.10
N LYS A 3 32.56 54.10 35.23
CA LYS A 3 32.50 53.15 34.11
C LYS A 3 31.04 52.79 33.81
N ALA A 4 30.78 52.60 32.53
CA ALA A 4 29.51 52.69 31.84
C ALA A 4 28.41 51.74 32.36
N ILE A 5 27.21 52.31 32.49
CA ILE A 5 25.94 51.60 32.52
C ILE A 5 25.60 51.28 31.07
N THR A 6 25.88 50.06 30.62
CA THR A 6 25.32 49.50 29.39
C THR A 6 25.29 47.99 29.52
N SER A 7 24.36 47.47 30.32
CA SER A 7 24.00 46.06 30.28
C SER A 7 22.51 45.95 30.60
N LEU A 8 21.70 46.36 29.64
CA LEU A 8 20.27 46.08 29.64
C LEU A 8 19.82 46.09 28.17
N LEU A 9 19.05 45.08 27.78
CA LEU A 9 18.53 44.78 26.43
C LEU A 9 19.32 43.74 25.61
N TRP A 10 19.43 42.52 26.15
CA TRP A 10 19.46 41.29 25.36
C TRP A 10 18.53 40.23 25.98
N VAL A 11 17.32 40.64 26.35
CA VAL A 11 16.25 39.72 26.72
C VAL A 11 15.06 40.06 25.84
N LEU A 12 14.93 39.35 24.72
CA LEU A 12 13.68 39.04 24.02
C LEU A 12 14.06 38.43 22.67
N PHE A 13 13.38 37.34 22.32
CA PHE A 13 13.60 36.42 21.18
C PHE A 13 14.50 35.20 21.44
N LEU A 14 14.27 34.51 22.56
CA LEU A 14 14.17 33.05 22.53
C LEU A 14 12.68 32.70 22.42
N ILE A 15 12.10 32.96 21.25
CA ILE A 15 10.91 32.21 20.86
C ILE A 15 11.50 30.89 20.41
N ASP A 16 11.56 29.93 21.34
CA ASP A 16 11.78 28.54 20.99
C ASP A 16 10.71 28.20 19.96
N GLY A 17 11.15 28.17 18.70
CA GLY A 17 10.45 27.48 17.63
C GLY A 17 10.47 26.00 17.96
N PHE A 18 9.69 25.60 18.96
CA PHE A 18 9.05 24.30 18.95
C PHE A 18 8.11 24.32 17.74
N SER A 19 8.69 24.15 16.56
CA SER A 19 8.01 23.48 15.48
C SER A 19 7.65 22.13 16.07
N VAL A 20 6.41 22.02 16.56
CA VAL A 20 5.75 20.73 16.69
C VAL A 20 5.68 20.22 15.26
N PHE A 21 6.76 19.61 14.79
CA PHE A 21 6.68 18.67 13.68
C PHE A 21 5.79 17.56 14.22
N GLY A 22 4.49 17.72 14.07
CA GLY A 22 3.54 16.64 14.30
C GLY A 22 4.06 15.47 13.49
N GLN A 23 4.38 14.37 14.17
CA GLN A 23 4.77 13.13 13.51
C GLN A 23 3.66 12.81 12.52
N GLN A 24 3.96 12.94 11.22
CA GLN A 24 3.00 12.52 10.21
C GLN A 24 2.70 11.05 10.49
N PRO A 25 1.42 10.63 10.48
CA PRO A 25 1.09 9.25 10.73
C PRO A 25 1.83 8.37 9.72
N ASP A 26 2.34 7.23 10.17
CA ASP A 26 3.00 6.29 9.27
C ASP A 26 2.01 5.88 8.17
N THR A 27 2.48 5.91 6.92
CA THR A 27 1.66 5.54 5.77
C THR A 27 1.44 4.05 5.77
N VAL A 28 0.19 3.60 5.83
CA VAL A 28 -0.14 2.17 5.71
C VAL A 28 -0.11 1.76 4.24
N LYS A 29 0.72 0.78 3.90
CA LYS A 29 0.89 0.28 2.55
C LYS A 29 0.20 -1.07 2.37
N ILE A 30 -0.73 -1.17 1.42
CA ILE A 30 -1.53 -2.37 1.21
C ILE A 30 -1.46 -2.78 -0.26
N LEU A 31 -1.06 -4.02 -0.52
CA LEU A 31 -1.18 -4.67 -1.82
C LEU A 31 -2.32 -5.69 -1.80
N ALA A 32 -3.21 -5.66 -2.78
CA ALA A 32 -4.17 -6.73 -3.03
C ALA A 32 -3.82 -7.45 -4.34
N ILE A 33 -3.71 -8.77 -4.27
CA ILE A 33 -3.62 -9.65 -5.44
C ILE A 33 -4.99 -10.27 -5.64
N GLY A 34 -5.70 -9.76 -6.66
CA GLY A 34 -7.12 -10.06 -6.79
C GLY A 34 -7.72 -9.72 -8.15
N ASN A 35 -8.94 -9.19 -8.09
CA ASN A 35 -9.85 -9.03 -9.22
C ASN A 35 -10.82 -7.87 -8.95
N SER A 36 -11.99 -7.84 -9.58
CA SER A 36 -12.99 -6.78 -9.36
C SER A 36 -13.35 -6.53 -7.89
N PHE A 37 -13.25 -7.54 -7.01
CA PHE A 37 -13.49 -7.32 -5.57
C PHE A 37 -12.36 -6.52 -4.89
N SER A 38 -11.10 -6.64 -5.34
CA SER A 38 -10.01 -5.83 -4.79
C SER A 38 -10.07 -4.40 -5.33
N GLU A 39 -10.47 -4.24 -6.59
CA GLU A 39 -10.78 -2.94 -7.21
C GLU A 39 -11.89 -2.21 -6.42
N ASP A 40 -13.01 -2.87 -6.13
CA ASP A 40 -14.10 -2.31 -5.34
C ASP A 40 -13.60 -1.81 -3.98
N VAL A 41 -12.80 -2.60 -3.26
CA VAL A 41 -12.31 -2.23 -1.93
C VAL A 41 -11.28 -1.10 -1.99
N LEU A 42 -10.18 -1.30 -2.74
CA LEU A 42 -9.03 -0.41 -2.68
C LEU A 42 -9.28 0.90 -3.43
N GLU A 43 -9.85 0.82 -4.62
CA GLU A 43 -9.95 1.98 -5.50
C GLU A 43 -11.22 2.80 -5.24
N SER A 44 -12.30 2.18 -4.76
CA SER A 44 -13.58 2.88 -4.60
C SER A 44 -13.87 3.35 -3.18
N TYR A 45 -13.27 2.73 -2.15
CA TYR A 45 -13.63 3.04 -0.76
C TYR A 45 -12.43 3.27 0.16
N CYS A 46 -11.39 2.44 0.09
CA CYS A 46 -10.32 2.45 1.09
C CYS A 46 -9.57 3.79 1.14
N TYR A 47 -9.22 4.34 -0.02
CA TYR A 47 -8.53 5.63 -0.09
C TYR A 47 -9.37 6.77 0.51
N ASP A 48 -10.64 6.87 0.15
CA ASP A 48 -11.54 7.93 0.63
C ASP A 48 -11.77 7.82 2.14
N ILE A 49 -12.00 6.61 2.65
CA ILE A 49 -12.16 6.36 4.09
C ILE A 49 -10.88 6.75 4.84
N ALA A 50 -9.71 6.36 4.33
CA ALA A 50 -8.43 6.68 4.94
C ALA A 50 -8.16 8.19 4.94
N SER A 51 -8.49 8.87 3.84
CA SER A 51 -8.35 10.32 3.70
C SER A 51 -9.21 11.08 4.72
N VAL A 52 -10.46 10.66 4.97
CA VAL A 52 -11.35 11.32 5.95
C VAL A 52 -10.86 11.14 7.39
N LEU A 53 -10.09 10.09 7.66
CA LEU A 53 -9.53 9.79 8.97
C LEU A 53 -8.12 10.35 9.18
N ASP A 54 -7.62 11.18 8.26
CA ASP A 54 -6.24 11.67 8.24
C ASP A 54 -5.21 10.53 8.34
N LYS A 55 -5.53 9.36 7.75
CA LYS A 55 -4.65 8.19 7.70
C LYS A 55 -4.04 8.08 6.31
N PRO A 56 -2.74 8.37 6.13
CA PRO A 56 -2.10 8.21 4.85
C PRO A 56 -2.03 6.72 4.48
N VAL A 57 -2.39 6.42 3.23
CA VAL A 57 -2.32 5.08 2.67
C VAL A 57 -1.61 5.10 1.31
N ALA A 58 -0.91 4.02 1.01
CA ALA A 58 -0.45 3.68 -0.33
C ALA A 58 -1.07 2.34 -0.72
N LEU A 59 -1.83 2.31 -1.80
CA LEU A 59 -2.59 1.13 -2.21
C LEU A 59 -2.04 0.59 -3.52
N GLY A 60 -1.87 -0.71 -3.61
CA GLY A 60 -1.58 -1.46 -4.83
C GLY A 60 -2.68 -2.46 -5.12
N ASP A 61 -3.25 -2.44 -6.31
CA ASP A 61 -4.21 -3.44 -6.81
C ASP A 61 -3.59 -4.17 -8.00
N ALA A 62 -3.24 -5.44 -7.80
CA ALA A 62 -2.78 -6.34 -8.85
C ALA A 62 -3.99 -6.98 -9.52
N TYR A 63 -4.58 -6.22 -10.44
CA TYR A 63 -5.89 -6.51 -11.00
C TYR A 63 -5.84 -7.46 -12.21
N ILE A 64 -6.65 -8.51 -12.15
CA ILE A 64 -7.12 -9.29 -13.31
C ILE A 64 -8.61 -9.58 -13.12
N GLY A 65 -9.48 -9.13 -14.04
CA GLY A 65 -10.93 -9.33 -13.93
C GLY A 65 -11.30 -10.81 -13.83
N GLY A 66 -12.08 -11.18 -12.80
CA GLY A 66 -12.52 -12.56 -12.57
C GLY A 66 -11.40 -13.57 -12.25
N CYS A 67 -10.22 -13.11 -11.82
CA CYS A 67 -9.10 -14.01 -11.55
C CYS A 67 -9.33 -14.85 -10.27
N SER A 68 -9.14 -16.16 -10.40
CA SER A 68 -9.19 -17.13 -9.30
C SER A 68 -7.81 -17.32 -8.68
N LEU A 69 -7.77 -17.93 -7.48
CA LEU A 69 -6.50 -18.31 -6.86
C LEU A 69 -5.67 -19.25 -7.75
N GLU A 70 -6.32 -20.20 -8.42
CA GLU A 70 -5.69 -21.08 -9.40
C GLU A 70 -5.01 -20.27 -10.51
N LYS A 71 -5.75 -19.32 -11.11
CA LYS A 71 -5.20 -18.51 -12.19
C LYS A 71 -4.07 -17.60 -11.72
N HIS A 72 -4.16 -17.03 -10.51
CA HIS A 72 -3.07 -16.27 -9.92
C HIS A 72 -1.82 -17.14 -9.72
N TRP A 73 -2.00 -18.37 -9.22
CA TRP A 73 -0.90 -19.32 -9.07
C TRP A 73 -0.26 -19.67 -10.41
N ASP A 74 -1.06 -19.99 -11.43
CA ASP A 74 -0.55 -20.27 -12.78
C ASP A 74 0.26 -19.09 -13.35
N ASN A 75 -0.22 -17.87 -13.14
CA ASN A 75 0.49 -16.67 -13.58
C ASN A 75 1.82 -16.50 -12.80
N ALA A 76 1.81 -16.77 -11.49
CA ALA A 76 2.99 -16.68 -10.63
C ALA A 76 4.06 -17.70 -11.00
N SER A 77 3.68 -18.99 -11.09
CA SER A 77 4.60 -20.10 -11.35
C SER A 77 5.24 -20.01 -12.74
N ASN A 78 4.58 -19.33 -13.68
CA ASN A 78 5.09 -19.11 -15.04
C ASN A 78 5.63 -17.68 -15.26
N ASN A 79 5.67 -16.85 -14.22
CA ASN A 79 6.11 -15.45 -14.26
C ASN A 79 5.45 -14.62 -15.40
N LEU A 80 4.13 -14.76 -15.55
CA LEU A 80 3.39 -14.13 -16.64
C LEU A 80 3.14 -12.64 -16.36
N LYS A 81 3.45 -11.81 -17.35
CA LYS A 81 3.22 -10.36 -17.35
C LYS A 81 1.79 -10.01 -17.78
N VAL A 82 0.81 -10.37 -16.95
CA VAL A 82 -0.63 -10.29 -17.28
C VAL A 82 -1.44 -9.40 -16.33
N TYR A 83 -0.81 -8.88 -15.28
CA TYR A 83 -1.49 -8.01 -14.33
C TYR A 83 -1.58 -6.58 -14.84
N SER A 84 -2.71 -5.96 -14.52
CA SER A 84 -2.87 -4.52 -14.53
C SER A 84 -2.57 -4.02 -13.12
N TYR A 85 -1.33 -3.65 -12.85
CA TYR A 85 -0.93 -3.15 -11.53
C TYR A 85 -1.32 -1.68 -11.39
N ARG A 86 -2.13 -1.37 -10.39
CA ARG A 86 -2.70 -0.03 -10.20
C ARG A 86 -2.31 0.47 -8.82
N LYS A 87 -1.65 1.62 -8.76
CA LYS A 87 -1.10 2.18 -7.53
C LYS A 87 -1.79 3.50 -7.21
N ILE A 88 -2.27 3.66 -5.97
CA ILE A 88 -2.85 4.90 -5.46
C ILE A 88 -1.95 5.42 -4.34
N LYS A 89 -1.35 6.60 -4.55
CA LYS A 89 -0.47 7.25 -3.56
C LYS A 89 -0.70 8.75 -3.61
N GLY A 90 -0.99 9.36 -2.45
CA GLY A 90 -1.31 10.78 -2.38
C GLY A 90 -2.53 11.18 -3.25
N GLY A 91 -3.49 10.26 -3.43
CA GLY A 91 -4.71 10.49 -4.22
C GLY A 91 -4.52 10.37 -5.72
N ILE A 92 -3.30 10.09 -6.17
CA ILE A 92 -3.02 9.89 -7.59
C ILE A 92 -3.04 8.39 -7.88
N LYS A 93 -3.90 8.00 -8.82
CA LYS A 93 -3.95 6.64 -9.36
C LYS A 93 -3.08 6.53 -10.61
N THR A 94 -2.11 5.61 -10.57
CA THR A 94 -1.24 5.27 -11.70
C THR A 94 -1.46 3.82 -12.09
N LYS A 95 -1.40 3.53 -13.40
CA LYS A 95 -1.64 2.19 -13.95
C LYS A 95 -0.42 1.70 -14.72
N TYR A 96 0.01 0.48 -14.43
CA TYR A 96 1.12 -0.22 -15.05
C TYR A 96 0.59 -1.54 -15.63
N GLU A 97 0.54 -1.63 -16.95
CA GLU A 97 0.06 -2.83 -17.64
C GLU A 97 1.18 -3.83 -17.85
N GLN A 98 0.81 -5.09 -18.16
CA GLN A 98 1.75 -6.16 -18.49
C GLN A 98 2.81 -6.35 -17.40
N GLN A 99 2.36 -6.38 -16.15
CA GLN A 99 3.21 -6.63 -15.00
C GLN A 99 3.09 -8.09 -14.54
N ALA A 100 4.17 -8.64 -14.00
CA ALA A 100 4.20 -9.89 -13.25
C ALA A 100 4.30 -9.59 -11.75
N LEU A 101 4.01 -10.57 -10.89
CA LEU A 101 4.14 -10.41 -9.44
C LEU A 101 5.55 -9.97 -9.02
N THR A 102 6.58 -10.43 -9.74
CA THR A 102 7.98 -10.03 -9.50
C THR A 102 8.25 -8.55 -9.73
N ASP A 103 7.39 -7.85 -10.48
CA ASP A 103 7.57 -6.43 -10.78
C ASP A 103 7.03 -5.53 -9.66
N PHE A 104 5.99 -5.96 -8.91
CA PHE A 104 5.29 -5.09 -7.96
C PHE A 104 5.17 -5.61 -6.52
N VAL A 105 5.39 -6.90 -6.26
CA VAL A 105 5.55 -7.37 -4.87
C VAL A 105 6.70 -6.64 -4.16
N PRO A 106 7.89 -6.44 -4.78
CA PRO A 106 8.97 -5.68 -4.16
C PRO A 106 8.93 -4.16 -4.42
N ASP A 107 7.87 -3.62 -5.05
CA ASP A 107 7.77 -2.19 -5.41
C ASP A 107 7.64 -1.25 -4.19
N GLU A 108 7.14 -1.77 -3.07
CA GLU A 108 7.08 -1.06 -1.79
C GLU A 108 7.33 -2.04 -0.65
N ASP A 109 7.77 -1.51 0.50
CA ASP A 109 7.69 -2.22 1.78
C ASP A 109 6.22 -2.29 2.23
N TRP A 110 5.42 -3.15 1.60
CA TRP A 110 4.02 -3.41 1.93
C TRP A 110 3.82 -3.89 3.38
N ASP A 111 3.04 -3.16 4.17
CA ASP A 111 2.64 -3.59 5.51
C ASP A 111 1.70 -4.80 5.44
N TYR A 112 0.85 -4.84 4.41
CA TYR A 112 -0.13 -5.89 4.20
C TYR A 112 -0.18 -6.31 2.73
N ILE A 113 -0.17 -7.63 2.51
CA ILE A 113 -0.50 -8.22 1.21
C ILE A 113 -1.71 -9.13 1.39
N THR A 114 -2.77 -8.90 0.61
CA THR A 114 -4.01 -9.68 0.65
C THR A 114 -4.15 -10.55 -0.59
N LEU A 115 -4.68 -11.76 -0.39
CA LEU A 115 -4.99 -12.72 -1.43
C LEU A 115 -6.48 -13.06 -1.33
N GLN A 116 -7.17 -13.19 -2.47
CA GLN A 116 -8.60 -13.49 -2.49
C GLN A 116 -8.96 -14.52 -3.56
N GLN A 117 -10.07 -15.21 -3.34
CA GLN A 117 -10.67 -16.11 -4.33
C GLN A 117 -11.63 -15.33 -5.25
N VAL A 118 -11.89 -15.86 -6.45
CA VAL A 118 -12.95 -15.36 -7.33
C VAL A 118 -14.34 -15.62 -6.73
N SER A 119 -15.29 -14.73 -6.98
CA SER A 119 -16.61 -14.73 -6.35
C SER A 119 -17.35 -16.07 -6.45
N GLN A 120 -17.34 -16.72 -7.62
CA GLN A 120 -18.01 -18.00 -7.87
C GLN A 120 -17.48 -19.13 -6.97
N ASN A 121 -16.21 -19.03 -6.54
CA ASN A 121 -15.51 -20.06 -5.78
C ASN A 121 -15.28 -19.67 -4.31
N SER A 122 -15.67 -18.46 -3.91
CA SER A 122 -15.32 -17.87 -2.60
C SER A 122 -15.81 -18.68 -1.39
N GLY A 123 -16.92 -19.42 -1.52
CA GLY A 123 -17.46 -20.30 -0.47
C GLY A 123 -17.00 -21.76 -0.56
N LEU A 124 -16.13 -22.11 -1.52
CA LEU A 124 -15.76 -23.50 -1.83
C LEU A 124 -14.33 -23.78 -1.38
N ILE A 125 -14.15 -24.29 -0.15
CA ILE A 125 -12.83 -24.47 0.47
C ILE A 125 -11.85 -25.31 -0.39
N ASN A 126 -12.35 -26.25 -1.17
CA ASN A 126 -11.54 -27.11 -2.04
C ASN A 126 -10.90 -26.36 -3.20
N THR A 127 -11.39 -25.17 -3.58
CA THR A 127 -10.78 -24.36 -4.65
C THR A 127 -9.69 -23.42 -4.12
N PHE A 128 -9.50 -23.35 -2.79
CA PHE A 128 -8.44 -22.55 -2.20
C PHE A 128 -7.10 -23.28 -2.26
N PHE A 129 -7.09 -24.60 -2.09
CA PHE A 129 -5.86 -25.37 -1.98
C PHE A 129 -5.63 -26.24 -3.22
N PRO A 130 -4.38 -26.35 -3.71
CA PRO A 130 -3.14 -25.88 -3.07
C PRO A 130 -2.81 -24.39 -3.36
N TYR A 131 -3.59 -23.73 -4.21
CA TYR A 131 -3.24 -22.44 -4.82
C TYR A 131 -2.95 -21.32 -3.82
N LEU A 132 -3.76 -21.17 -2.77
CA LEU A 132 -3.53 -20.17 -1.71
C LEU A 132 -2.22 -20.40 -0.99
N THR A 133 -1.91 -21.66 -0.64
CA THR A 133 -0.65 -22.01 0.03
C THR A 133 0.54 -21.66 -0.85
N ASN A 134 0.49 -22.06 -2.13
CA ASN A 134 1.56 -21.83 -3.08
C ASN A 134 1.76 -20.34 -3.36
N LEU A 135 0.67 -19.61 -3.60
CA LEU A 135 0.72 -18.18 -3.88
C LEU A 135 1.21 -17.38 -2.68
N LYS A 136 0.76 -17.73 -1.46
CA LYS A 136 1.29 -17.13 -0.23
C LYS A 136 2.79 -17.34 -0.13
N GLN A 137 3.29 -18.57 -0.29
CA GLN A 137 4.71 -18.84 -0.18
C GLN A 137 5.51 -18.08 -1.24
N TYR A 138 5.05 -18.09 -2.50
CA TYR A 138 5.69 -17.37 -3.59
C TYR A 138 5.79 -15.86 -3.32
N VAL A 139 4.72 -15.24 -2.80
CA VAL A 139 4.74 -13.82 -2.41
C VAL A 139 5.74 -13.58 -1.27
N MET A 140 5.79 -14.46 -0.27
CA MET A 140 6.76 -14.35 0.83
C MET A 140 8.20 -14.51 0.37
N ASP A 141 8.46 -15.29 -0.69
CA ASP A 141 9.80 -15.48 -1.24
C ASP A 141 10.28 -14.27 -2.09
N LEU A 142 9.35 -13.42 -2.53
CA LEU A 142 9.64 -12.20 -3.29
C LEU A 142 9.83 -10.96 -2.41
N TYR A 143 9.51 -11.06 -1.13
CA TYR A 143 9.50 -9.98 -0.15
C TYR A 143 10.74 -10.05 0.73
#